data_AF-A0A1G2SIU9-F1
#
_entry.id   AF-A0A1G2SIU9-F1
#
_cell.length_a   1.000
_cell.length_b   1.000
_cell.length_c   1.000
_cell.angle_alpha   90.00
_cell.angle_beta   90.00
_cell.angle_gamma   90.00
#
_symmetry.space_group_name_H-M   'P 1'
#
loop_
_entity.id
_entity.type
_entity.pdbx_description
1 polymer ?
#
loop_
_entity_poly.entity_id
_entity_poly.type
_entity_poly.pdbx_seq_one_letter_code
_entity_poly.pdbx_strand_id
1 'polypeptide(L)' 'MEVSMNKLADDPTISGEEYLQMQVEKVLSPFNVYVTGKKLGREPTPDELAWNYLENNGAIQHAEENEAKVKV' A
#
# COMPACT_ATOMS: atom_id res chain seq x y z
N MET A 1 -8.61 -43.54 9.56
CA MET A 1 -7.78 -43.04 8.43
C MET A 1 -8.76 -42.63 7.36
N GLU A 2 -8.84 -41.41 6.84
CA GLU A 2 -8.14 -40.14 6.98
C GLU A 2 -9.18 -39.09 6.50
N VAL A 3 -9.27 -37.92 7.16
CA VAL A 3 -8.91 -36.59 6.59
C VAL A 3 -9.77 -36.24 5.37
N SER A 4 -10.64 -35.23 5.41
CA SER A 4 -10.15 -33.86 5.46
C SER A 4 -11.19 -32.91 6.04
N MET A 5 -10.76 -32.19 7.08
CA MET A 5 -11.39 -30.94 7.47
C MET A 5 -11.36 -30.02 6.25
N ASN A 6 -12.52 -29.59 5.76
CA ASN A 6 -12.64 -28.36 4.98
C ASN A 6 -12.21 -27.18 5.87
N LYS A 7 -10.90 -27.04 6.05
CA LYS A 7 -10.24 -25.78 6.38
C LYS A 7 -9.67 -25.24 5.07
N LEU A 8 -10.56 -24.96 4.12
CA LEU A 8 -10.34 -23.83 3.23
C LEU A 8 -10.56 -22.59 4.12
N ALA A 9 -9.60 -22.35 5.01
CA ALA A 9 -9.55 -21.13 5.78
C ALA A 9 -9.32 -20.01 4.77
N ASP A 10 -10.18 -19.01 4.84
CA ASP A 10 -10.14 -17.75 4.12
C ASP A 10 -8.70 -17.25 3.97
N ASP A 11 -8.11 -17.45 2.80
CA ASP A 11 -6.81 -16.88 2.43
C ASP A 11 -7.14 -15.57 1.69
N PRO A 12 -7.12 -14.39 2.35
CA PRO A 12 -7.60 -13.14 1.77
C PRO A 12 -6.54 -12.66 0.78
N THR A 13 -6.60 -13.24 -0.41
CA THR A 13 -5.70 -12.90 -1.50
C THR A 13 -6.19 -11.60 -2.09
N ILE A 14 -5.37 -10.55 -2.02
CA ILE A 14 -5.68 -9.24 -2.58
C ILE A 14 -5.36 -9.31 -4.08
N SER A 15 -6.28 -8.86 -4.94
CA SER A 15 -5.99 -8.76 -6.38
C SER A 15 -4.92 -7.71 -6.67
N GLY A 16 -4.23 -7.80 -7.80
CA GLY A 16 -3.24 -6.80 -8.20
C GLY A 16 -3.83 -5.38 -8.34
N GLU A 17 -5.10 -5.27 -8.75
CA GLU A 17 -5.81 -3.99 -8.85
C GLU A 17 -6.11 -3.40 -7.46
N GLU A 18 -6.59 -4.22 -6.52
CA GLU A 18 -6.80 -3.80 -5.14
C GLU A 18 -5.49 -3.40 -4.45
N TYR A 19 -4.41 -4.13 -4.71
CA TYR A 19 -3.07 -3.79 -4.20
C TYR A 19 -2.61 -2.41 -4.71
N LEU A 20 -2.75 -2.15 -6.01
CA LEU A 20 -2.43 -0.85 -6.59
C LEU A 20 -3.28 0.27 -6.00
N GLN A 21 -4.58 0.03 -5.82
CA GLN A 21 -5.49 1.01 -5.24
C GLN A 21 -5.10 1.36 -3.80
N MET A 22 -4.76 0.35 -2.96
CA MET A 22 -4.27 0.58 -1.61
C MET A 22 -2.96 1.39 -1.59
N GLN A 23 -2.08 1.16 -2.57
CA GLN A 23 -0.83 1.92 -2.69
C GLN A 23 -1.10 3.39 -3.06
N VAL A 24 -2.02 3.64 -4.00
CA VAL A 24 -2.46 5.00 -4.37
C VAL A 24 -3.07 5.72 -3.18
N GLU A 25 -3.90 5.05 -2.38
CA GLU A 25 -4.48 5.64 -1.16
C GLU A 25 -3.41 6.04 -0.14
N LYS A 26 -2.33 5.27 0.00
CA LYS A 26 -1.20 5.67 0.85
C LYS A 26 -0.47 6.89 0.31
N VAL A 27 -0.21 6.93 -1.00
CA VAL A 27 0.42 8.09 -1.67
C VAL A 27 -0.42 9.35 -1.46
N LEU A 28 -1.73 9.26 -1.62
CA LEU A 28 -2.66 10.38 -1.50
C LEU A 28 -3.16 10.61 -0.06
N SER A 29 -2.61 9.90 0.93
CA SER A 29 -3.10 9.97 2.30
C SER A 29 -2.97 11.39 2.89
N PRO A 30 -3.89 11.81 3.78
CA PRO A 30 -3.82 13.11 4.45
C PRO A 30 -2.49 13.35 5.17
N PHE A 31 -1.85 12.28 5.67
CA PHE A 31 -0.53 12.33 6.28
C PHE A 31 0.55 12.73 5.26
N ASN A 32 0.58 12.06 4.10
CA ASN A 32 1.56 12.37 3.06
C ASN A 32 1.34 13.79 2.51
N VAL A 33 0.08 14.21 2.34
CA VAL A 33 -0.30 15.59 1.97
C VAL A 33 0.25 16.60 2.97
N TYR A 34 0.03 16.38 4.27
CA TYR A 34 0.51 17.27 5.31
C TYR A 34 2.05 17.36 5.33
N VAL A 35 2.74 16.22 5.33
CA VAL A 35 4.21 16.19 5.43
C VAL A 35 4.86 16.81 4.19
N THR A 36 4.42 16.45 2.99
CA THR A 36 4.95 17.04 1.75
C THR A 36 4.62 18.53 1.67
N GLY A 37 3.38 18.92 2.00
CA GLY A 37 2.99 20.32 1.99
C GLY A 37 3.77 21.17 2.99
N LYS A 38 4.08 20.63 4.17
CA LYS A 38 4.97 21.26 5.15
C LYS A 38 6.39 21.46 4.60
N LYS A 39 6.94 20.49 3.87
CA LYS A 39 8.27 20.59 3.24
C LYS A 39 8.29 21.64 2.11
N LEU A 40 7.24 21.70 1.30
CA LEU A 40 7.14 22.59 0.15
C LEU A 40 6.69 24.02 0.51
N GLY A 41 6.03 24.21 1.65
CA GLY A 41 5.40 25.48 2.01
C GLY A 41 4.14 25.81 1.21
N ARG A 42 3.57 24.83 0.49
CA ARG A 42 2.33 24.94 -0.30
C ARG A 42 1.64 23.58 -0.41
N GLU A 43 0.43 23.57 -0.97
CA GLU A 43 -0.24 22.31 -1.31
C GLU A 43 0.58 21.53 -2.37
N PRO A 44 0.86 20.24 -2.15
CA PRO A 44 1.59 19.39 -3.08
C PRO A 44 0.69 18.89 -4.22
N THR A 45 1.28 18.68 -5.39
CA THR A 45 0.66 17.96 -6.50
C THR A 45 0.70 16.44 -6.28
N PRO A 46 -0.13 15.64 -6.96
CA PRO A 46 -0.07 14.18 -6.87
C PRO A 46 1.31 13.60 -7.18
N ASP A 47 2.02 14.16 -8.16
CA ASP A 47 3.37 13.69 -8.53
C ASP A 47 4.37 13.96 -7.40
N GLU A 48 4.28 15.10 -6.72
CA GLU A 48 5.13 15.42 -5.57
C GLU A 48 4.83 14.51 -4.37
N LEU A 49 3.57 14.09 -4.20
CA LEU A 49 3.19 13.10 -3.20
C LEU A 49 3.80 11.73 -3.52
N ALA A 50 3.77 11.31 -4.79
CA ALA A 50 4.38 10.07 -5.24
C ALA A 50 5.90 10.10 -5.05
N TRP A 51 6.56 11.21 -5.39
CA TRP A 51 8.00 11.38 -5.15
C TRP A 51 8.34 11.33 -3.66
N ASN A 52 7.66 12.10 -2.81
CA ASN A 52 7.91 12.06 -1.37
C ASN A 52 7.64 10.64 -0.80
N TYR A 53 6.60 9.95 -1.27
CA TYR A 53 6.31 8.58 -0.86
C TYR A 53 7.45 7.61 -1.24
N LEU A 54 7.99 7.71 -2.45
CA LEU A 54 9.12 6.90 -2.92
C LEU A 54 10.41 7.21 -2.15
N GLU A 55 10.74 8.50 -1.99
CA GLU A 55 11.94 8.95 -1.26
C GLU A 55 11.98 8.49 0.21
N ASN A 56 10.80 8.23 0.79
CA ASN A 56 10.67 7.78 2.18
C ASN A 56 10.40 6.27 2.28
N ASN A 57 10.81 5.49 1.28
CA ASN A 57 10.67 4.04 1.22
C ASN A 57 9.22 3.53 1.33
N GLY A 58 8.23 4.37 1.03
CA GLY A 58 6.81 4.03 1.18
C GLY A 58 6.41 2.82 0.33
N ALA A 59 6.92 2.73 -0.90
CA ALA A 59 6.64 1.60 -1.79
C ALA A 59 7.21 0.28 -1.27
N ILE A 60 8.42 0.31 -0.69
CA ILE A 60 9.07 -0.87 -0.10
C ILE A 60 8.28 -1.33 1.13
N GLN A 61 7.96 -0.41 2.05
CA GLN A 61 7.15 -0.73 3.23
C GLN A 61 5.78 -1.28 2.85
N HIS A 62 5.13 -0.72 1.82
CA HIS A 62 3.85 -1.21 1.35
C HIS A 62 3.93 -2.63 0.77
N ALA A 63 5.03 -2.97 0.09
CA ALA A 63 5.30 -4.33 -0.35
C ALA A 63 5.50 -5.27 0.84
N GLU A 64 6.37 -4.92 1.80
CA GLU A 64 6.64 -5.74 2.99
C GLU A 64 5.38 -6.00 3.84
N GLU A 65 4.53 -5.00 4.04
CA GLU A 65 3.28 -5.13 4.81
C GLU A 65 2.21 -6.03 4.15
N ASN A 66 2.31 -6.23 2.83
CA ASN A 66 1.30 -6.94 2.05
C ASN A 66 1.88 -8.14 1.29
N GLU A 67 3.16 -8.46 1.49
CA GLU A 67 3.86 -9.58 0.85
C GLU A 67 3.13 -10.91 1.07
N ALA A 68 2.64 -11.15 2.28
CA ALA A 68 1.88 -12.35 2.62
C ALA A 68 0.47 -12.41 2.00
N LYS A 69 -0.01 -11.33 1.36
CA LYS A 69 -1.39 -11.18 0.86
C LYS A 69 -1.49 -11.11 -0.66
N VAL A 70 -0.37 -10.91 -1.35
CA VAL A 70 -0.28 -10.88 -2.81
C VAL A 70 0.20 -12.24 -3.29
N LYS A 71 -0.69 -13.06 -3.85
CA LYS A 71 -0.25 -14.26 -4.59
C LYS A 71 0.35 -13.81 -5.92
N VAL A 72 1.62 -14.15 -6.13
CA VAL A 72 2.31 -14.04 -7.42
C VAL A 72 2.00 -15.26 -8.28
#